data_AF-A0AAW4XPR2-F1
#
_entry.id   AF-A0AAW4XPR2-F1
#
_cell.length_a   1.000
_cell.length_b   1.000
_cell.length_c   1.000
_cell.angle_alpha   90.00
_cell.angle_beta   90.00
_cell.angle_gamma   90.00
#
_symmetry.space_group_name_H-M   'P 1'
#
loop_
_entity.id
_entity.type
_entity.pdbx_description
1 polymer ?
#
loop_
_entity_poly.entity_id
_entity_poly.type
_entity_poly.pdbx_seq_one_letter_code
_entity_poly.pdbx_strand_id
1 'polypeptide(L)'
;MTNPPPGWHPDPRDRRLVRWWDGQQWTDATRPASGATPPVAPGSTRSPQPQPGHNPQPQPEPGKPRNWKTVAAKIVGGIVTVYLVAVACNAVIFAGNDDDTSTAATTTTRSAADKQAEQAADRARYNESLALTQAELDCKQLVEQALVFPASAEYTDIASRKLASGGIVTVGTVDSDNALGAAIRSTFSCSTNAGNTTLEYLE
;
A
#
# COMPACT_ATOMS: atom_id res chain seq x y z
N MET A 1 15.55 -13.50 -5.92
CA MET A 1 14.20 -14.13 -5.99
C MET A 1 13.40 -13.58 -4.83
N THR A 2 12.40 -12.75 -5.09
CA THR A 2 11.58 -12.14 -4.04
C THR A 2 10.52 -13.13 -3.59
N ASN A 3 10.50 -13.43 -2.29
CA ASN A 3 9.48 -14.27 -1.68
C ASN A 3 8.15 -13.50 -1.66
N PRO A 4 6.98 -14.12 -1.94
CA PRO A 4 5.71 -13.42 -1.82
C PRO A 4 5.49 -12.89 -0.39
N PRO A 5 4.80 -11.75 -0.24
CA PRO A 5 4.45 -11.24 1.07
C PRO A 5 3.51 -12.21 1.80
N PRO A 6 3.47 -12.17 3.15
CA PRO A 6 2.56 -12.97 3.94
C PRO A 6 1.10 -12.75 3.50
N GLY A 7 0.35 -13.84 3.32
CA GLY A 7 -0.98 -13.76 2.73
C GLY A 7 -1.62 -15.10 2.40
N TRP A 8 -2.84 -15.05 1.87
CA TRP A 8 -3.52 -16.23 1.31
C TRP A 8 -3.11 -16.42 -0.14
N HIS A 9 -2.57 -17.60 -0.45
CA HIS A 9 -2.10 -17.94 -1.80
C HIS A 9 -2.69 -19.29 -2.23
N PRO A 10 -2.79 -19.59 -3.54
CA PRO A 10 -3.30 -20.87 -4.03
C PRO A 10 -2.51 -22.07 -3.48
N ASP A 11 -3.20 -23.12 -3.02
CA ASP A 11 -2.53 -24.32 -2.52
C ASP A 11 -1.96 -25.14 -3.72
N PRO A 12 -0.64 -25.43 -3.76
CA PRO A 12 -0.03 -26.22 -4.83
C PRO A 12 -0.60 -27.64 -4.95
N ARG A 13 -1.15 -28.19 -3.86
CA ARG A 13 -1.67 -29.56 -3.78
C ARG A 13 -3.15 -29.64 -4.12
N ASP A 14 -3.92 -28.58 -3.88
CA ASP A 14 -5.35 -28.52 -4.17
C ASP A 14 -5.78 -27.13 -4.63
N ARG A 15 -6.08 -27.02 -5.93
CA ARG A 15 -6.51 -25.76 -6.55
C ARG A 15 -7.85 -25.23 -6.03
N ARG A 16 -8.60 -26.03 -5.27
CA ARG A 16 -9.87 -25.62 -4.64
C ARG A 16 -9.64 -24.86 -3.34
N LEU A 17 -8.41 -24.85 -2.84
CA LEU A 17 -8.03 -24.25 -1.57
C LEU A 17 -7.02 -23.12 -1.77
N VAL A 18 -7.08 -22.16 -0.86
CA VAL A 18 -5.98 -21.23 -0.61
C VAL A 18 -5.37 -21.55 0.76
N ARG A 19 -4.05 -21.48 0.84
CA ARG A 19 -3.25 -21.74 2.03
C ARG A 19 -2.56 -20.46 2.48
N TRP A 20 -2.37 -20.31 3.78
CA TRP A 20 -1.67 -19.15 4.32
C TRP A 20 -0.15 -19.30 4.23
N TRP A 21 0.50 -18.28 3.69
CA TRP A 21 1.95 -18.08 3.63
C TRP A 21 2.36 -17.05 4.68
N ASP A 22 3.38 -17.34 5.49
CA ASP A 22 3.84 -16.44 6.57
C ASP A 22 5.00 -15.51 6.16
N GLY A 23 5.46 -15.58 4.90
CA GLY A 23 6.62 -14.86 4.40
C GLY A 23 7.92 -15.68 4.36
N GLN A 24 7.93 -16.87 4.97
CA GLN A 24 9.07 -17.80 4.98
C GLN A 24 8.66 -19.23 4.61
N GLN A 25 7.48 -19.69 5.04
CA GLN A 25 6.95 -21.02 4.81
C GLN A 25 5.41 -21.06 4.72
N TRP A 26 4.91 -22.16 4.16
CA TRP A 26 3.48 -22.47 4.13
C TRP A 26 3.04 -22.96 5.51
N THR A 27 1.87 -22.48 5.96
CA THR A 27 1.25 -22.94 7.21
C THR A 27 0.15 -23.97 6.95
N ASP A 28 -0.39 -24.57 8.01
CA ASP A 28 -1.51 -25.52 7.93
C ASP A 28 -2.88 -24.86 7.75
N ALA A 29 -2.97 -23.53 7.84
CA ALA A 29 -4.22 -22.82 7.65
C ALA A 29 -4.64 -22.82 6.17
N THR A 30 -5.80 -23.42 5.89
CA THR A 30 -6.42 -23.48 4.56
C THR A 30 -7.85 -22.98 4.60
N ARG A 31 -8.33 -22.45 3.47
CA ARG A 31 -9.74 -22.11 3.26
C ARG A 31 -10.13 -22.34 1.79
N PRO A 32 -11.43 -22.48 1.48
CA PRO A 32 -11.89 -22.58 0.10
C PRO A 32 -11.48 -21.36 -0.73
N ALA A 33 -11.04 -21.58 -1.97
CA ALA A 33 -10.82 -20.52 -2.93
C ALA A 33 -12.18 -19.89 -3.30
N SER A 34 -12.34 -18.59 -3.08
CA SER A 34 -13.53 -17.84 -3.50
C SER A 34 -13.67 -17.93 -5.02
N GLY A 35 -14.66 -18.69 -5.51
CA GLY A 35 -14.82 -19.00 -6.93
C GLY A 35 -14.75 -20.49 -7.27
N ALA A 36 -14.58 -21.39 -6.30
CA ALA A 36 -14.81 -22.82 -6.51
C ALA A 36 -16.31 -23.11 -6.67
N THR A 37 -16.88 -22.74 -7.82
CA THR A 37 -18.22 -23.10 -8.24
C THR A 37 -18.30 -24.63 -8.33
N PRO A 38 -19.17 -25.32 -7.58
CA PRO A 38 -19.41 -26.73 -7.84
C PRO A 38 -20.00 -26.88 -9.25
N PRO A 39 -19.64 -27.93 -10.02
CA PRO A 39 -20.30 -28.19 -11.29
C PRO A 39 -21.80 -28.41 -11.05
N VAL A 40 -22.62 -27.56 -11.66
CA VAL A 40 -24.08 -27.67 -11.65
C VAL A 40 -24.48 -28.93 -12.42
N ALA A 41 -25.01 -29.91 -11.70
CA ALA A 41 -25.75 -31.01 -12.30
C ALA A 41 -27.12 -30.45 -12.77
N PRO A 42 -27.55 -30.70 -14.02
CA PRO A 42 -28.84 -30.21 -14.51
C PRO A 42 -29.97 -31.08 -13.97
N GLY A 43 -30.89 -30.46 -13.23
CA GLY A 43 -32.21 -31.02 -12.93
C GLY A 43 -32.55 -31.13 -11.44
N SER A 44 -33.16 -30.08 -10.89
CA SER A 44 -34.25 -30.21 -9.91
C SER A 44 -34.85 -28.84 -9.63
N THR A 45 -36.09 -28.65 -10.05
CA THR A 45 -37.01 -27.65 -9.54
C THR A 45 -37.22 -27.87 -8.04
N ARG A 46 -36.90 -26.88 -7.20
CA ARG A 46 -37.36 -26.87 -5.80
C ARG A 46 -37.63 -25.44 -5.31
N SER A 47 -38.87 -25.25 -4.88
CA SER A 47 -39.49 -24.07 -4.29
C SER A 47 -38.69 -23.41 -3.16
N PRO A 48 -38.99 -22.14 -2.78
CA PRO A 48 -38.36 -21.50 -1.64
C PRO A 48 -38.86 -22.15 -0.35
N GLN A 49 -37.97 -22.83 0.38
CA GLN A 49 -38.27 -23.46 1.67
C GLN A 49 -37.69 -22.59 2.81
N PRO A 50 -38.44 -22.38 3.91
CA PRO A 50 -37.99 -21.56 5.05
C PRO A 50 -36.82 -22.23 5.79
N GLN A 51 -35.81 -21.44 6.17
CA GLN A 51 -34.68 -21.87 7.01
C GLN A 51 -35.15 -22.33 8.40
N PRO A 52 -34.82 -23.56 8.83
CA PRO A 52 -34.83 -23.96 10.22
C PRO A 52 -33.40 -23.97 10.79
N GLY A 53 -33.25 -23.41 11.99
CA GLY A 53 -32.27 -23.88 12.98
C GLY A 53 -30.82 -23.45 12.78
N HIS A 54 -30.42 -22.46 13.56
CA HIS A 54 -29.03 -22.25 13.96
C HIS A 54 -28.48 -23.52 14.61
N ASN A 55 -27.37 -24.04 14.10
CA ASN A 55 -26.55 -25.01 14.84
C ASN A 55 -25.14 -24.42 15.00
N PRO A 56 -24.66 -24.14 16.22
CA PRO A 56 -23.29 -23.66 16.42
C PRO A 56 -22.31 -24.81 16.16
N GLN A 57 -21.47 -24.66 15.13
CA GLN A 57 -20.37 -25.58 14.86
C GLN A 57 -19.22 -25.32 15.86
N PRO A 58 -18.47 -26.35 16.31
CA PRO A 58 -17.62 -26.28 17.49
C PRO A 58 -16.52 -25.22 17.40
N GLN A 59 -16.48 -24.35 18.41
CA GLN A 59 -15.44 -23.36 18.63
C GLN A 59 -14.14 -24.09 19.05
N PRO A 60 -13.00 -23.88 18.37
CA PRO A 60 -11.74 -24.48 18.79
C PRO A 60 -11.33 -23.95 20.17
N GLU A 61 -10.94 -24.87 21.04
CA GLU A 61 -10.65 -24.64 22.45
C GLU A 61 -9.54 -23.60 22.66
N PRO A 62 -9.66 -22.72 23.66
CA PRO A 62 -8.62 -21.77 24.00
C PRO A 62 -7.36 -22.50 24.45
N GLY A 63 -6.32 -22.40 23.63
CA GLY A 63 -4.98 -22.91 23.93
C GLY A 63 -4.49 -22.44 25.30
N LYS A 64 -4.07 -23.44 26.08
CA LYS A 64 -3.48 -23.39 27.42
C LYS A 64 -2.61 -22.14 27.67
N PRO A 65 -2.85 -21.35 28.73
CA PRO A 65 -2.02 -20.19 29.03
C PRO A 65 -0.64 -20.66 29.49
N ARG A 66 0.38 -20.49 28.64
CA ARG A 66 1.78 -20.62 29.05
C ARG A 66 2.12 -19.39 29.90
N ASN A 67 2.49 -19.63 31.16
CA ASN A 67 2.79 -18.64 32.22
C ASN A 67 3.50 -17.37 31.72
N TRP A 68 2.68 -16.38 31.33
CA TRP A 68 3.11 -15.08 30.83
C TRP A 68 3.81 -14.23 31.90
N LYS A 69 3.57 -14.57 33.18
CA LYS A 69 4.14 -13.89 34.35
C LYS A 69 5.68 -13.98 34.38
N THR A 70 6.29 -14.95 33.68
CA THR A 70 7.75 -15.09 33.60
C THR A 70 8.38 -14.39 32.39
N VAL A 71 7.58 -13.91 31.43
CA VAL A 71 8.07 -13.22 30.22
C VAL A 71 8.04 -11.70 30.39
N ALA A 72 7.02 -11.16 31.07
CA ALA A 72 6.90 -9.71 31.31
C ALA A 72 8.04 -9.12 32.16
N ALA A 73 8.58 -9.88 33.12
CA ALA A 73 9.66 -9.41 34.00
C ALA A 73 11.03 -9.28 33.28
N LYS A 74 11.27 -10.03 32.19
CA LYS A 74 12.53 -9.94 31.43
C LYS A 74 12.55 -8.80 30.41
N ILE A 75 11.38 -8.35 29.95
CA ILE A 75 11.26 -7.28 28.94
C ILE A 75 11.44 -5.90 29.57
N VAL A 76 10.89 -5.65 30.76
CA VAL A 76 11.05 -4.35 31.44
C VAL A 76 12.48 -4.15 31.95
N GLY A 77 13.09 -5.19 32.53
CA GLY A 77 14.49 -5.14 32.97
C GLY A 77 15.48 -4.97 31.82
N GLY A 78 15.29 -5.72 30.72
CA GLY A 78 16.15 -5.62 29.53
C GLY A 78 16.05 -4.26 28.82
N ILE A 79 14.85 -3.68 28.71
CA ILE A 79 14.67 -2.36 28.09
C ILE A 79 15.31 -1.27 28.96
N VAL A 80 15.15 -1.30 30.29
CA VAL A 80 15.78 -0.30 31.18
C VAL A 80 17.31 -0.43 31.14
N THR A 81 17.86 -1.64 31.13
CA THR A 81 19.32 -1.84 31.04
C THR A 81 19.87 -1.41 29.68
N VAL A 82 19.21 -1.76 28.56
CA VAL A 82 19.63 -1.31 27.22
C VAL A 82 19.50 0.20 27.09
N TYR A 83 18.45 0.81 27.66
CA TYR A 83 18.26 2.26 27.65
C TYR A 83 19.33 2.97 28.49
N LEU A 84 19.66 2.46 29.69
CA LEU A 84 20.71 3.02 30.53
C LEU A 84 22.11 2.85 29.90
N VAL A 85 22.37 1.73 29.23
CA VAL A 85 23.62 1.51 28.48
C VAL A 85 23.68 2.41 27.25
N ALA A 86 22.59 2.61 26.51
CA ALA A 86 22.55 3.52 25.37
C ALA A 86 22.71 4.99 25.81
N VAL A 87 22.12 5.39 26.95
CA VAL A 87 22.30 6.71 27.55
C VAL A 87 23.74 6.90 28.06
N ALA A 88 24.34 5.88 28.67
CA ALA A 88 25.74 5.91 29.09
C ALA A 88 26.70 5.93 27.88
N CYS A 89 26.41 5.19 26.80
CA CYS A 89 27.18 5.24 25.56
C CYS A 89 27.09 6.63 24.88
N ASN A 90 25.93 7.29 24.93
CA ASN A 90 25.82 8.68 24.48
C ASN A 90 26.60 9.65 25.38
N ALA A 91 26.68 9.42 26.69
CA ALA A 91 27.45 10.25 27.61
C ALA A 91 28.98 10.07 27.48
N VAL A 92 29.46 8.90 27.03
CA VAL A 92 30.90 8.63 26.88
C VAL A 92 31.43 9.06 25.50
N ILE A 93 30.59 9.18 24.47
CA ILE A 93 31.01 9.67 23.14
C ILE A 93 30.94 11.22 23.03
N PHE A 94 30.18 11.89 23.92
CA PHE A 94 30.11 13.37 24.00
C PHE A 94 30.89 13.98 25.18
N ALA A 95 31.77 13.23 25.83
CA ALA A 95 32.70 13.78 26.82
C ALA A 95 34.07 14.00 26.17
N GLY A 96 34.13 14.96 25.25
CA GLY A 96 35.34 15.43 24.59
C GLY A 96 35.48 16.94 24.72
N ASN A 97 35.99 17.36 25.87
CA ASN A 97 36.61 18.65 26.21
C ASN A 97 35.84 19.95 25.96
N ASP A 98 35.36 20.53 27.06
CA ASP A 98 35.07 21.96 27.16
C ASP A 98 36.37 22.76 27.29
N ASP A 99 36.61 23.68 26.35
CA ASP A 99 37.31 24.95 26.58
C ASP A 99 36.97 25.87 25.41
N ASP A 100 35.83 26.59 25.50
CA ASP A 100 35.68 27.96 25.00
C ASP A 100 34.30 28.54 25.37
N THR A 101 34.27 29.19 26.54
CA THR A 101 33.61 30.46 26.84
C THR A 101 32.59 30.98 25.80
N SER A 102 31.31 30.86 26.15
CA SER A 102 30.21 31.80 25.81
C SER A 102 30.30 32.57 24.48
N THR A 103 30.32 31.89 23.33
CA THR A 103 29.87 32.48 22.04
C THR A 103 29.24 31.43 21.10
N ALA A 104 28.65 30.34 21.63
CA ALA A 104 28.17 29.21 20.82
C ALA A 104 26.63 29.09 20.67
N ALA A 105 25.83 29.97 21.30
CA ALA A 105 24.37 29.89 21.20
C ALA A 105 23.80 30.34 19.84
N THR A 106 24.53 31.16 19.09
CA THR A 106 24.06 31.72 17.81
C THR A 106 24.39 30.82 16.61
N THR A 107 25.49 30.05 16.67
CA THR A 107 25.98 29.26 15.54
C THR A 107 25.22 27.92 15.39
N THR A 108 24.89 27.26 16.50
CA THR A 108 24.14 25.98 16.50
C THR A 108 22.70 26.16 16.00
N THR A 109 22.06 27.28 16.34
CA THR A 109 20.67 27.57 15.95
C THR A 109 20.53 27.86 14.45
N ARG A 110 21.54 28.49 13.83
CA ARG A 110 21.57 28.76 12.39
C ARG A 110 21.68 27.47 11.58
N SER A 111 22.56 26.56 11.99
CA SER A 111 22.70 25.25 11.33
C SER A 111 21.44 24.37 11.43
N ALA A 112 20.73 24.41 12.57
CA ALA A 112 19.46 23.69 12.72
C ALA A 112 18.32 24.31 11.88
N ALA A 113 18.23 25.65 11.83
CA ALA A 113 17.26 26.35 10.99
C ALA A 113 17.51 26.12 9.49
N ASP A 114 18.78 26.13 9.07
CA ASP A 114 19.17 25.83 7.68
C ASP A 114 18.78 24.39 7.29
N LYS A 115 19.00 23.43 8.20
CA LYS A 115 18.58 22.03 8.01
C LYS A 115 17.06 21.87 7.94
N GLN A 116 16.33 22.61 8.77
CA GLN A 116 14.86 22.61 8.72
C GLN A 116 14.33 23.21 7.41
N ALA A 117 14.96 24.28 6.91
CA ALA A 117 14.60 24.88 5.63
C ALA A 117 14.87 23.94 4.45
N GLU A 118 16.02 23.25 4.45
CA GLU A 118 16.37 22.22 3.46
C GLU A 118 15.35 21.08 3.47
N GLN A 119 15.02 20.53 4.65
CA GLN A 119 14.01 19.49 4.79
C GLN A 119 12.61 19.93 4.34
N ALA A 120 12.22 21.17 4.62
CA ALA A 120 10.94 21.72 4.16
C ALA A 120 10.88 21.83 2.63
N ALA A 121 11.98 22.24 1.99
CA ALA A 121 12.08 22.31 0.53
C ALA A 121 12.03 20.91 -0.11
N ASP A 122 12.73 19.93 0.46
CA ASP A 122 12.69 18.54 -0.01
C ASP A 122 11.31 17.93 0.14
N ARG A 123 10.65 18.17 1.28
CA ARG A 123 9.27 17.73 1.50
C ARG A 123 8.31 18.37 0.49
N ALA A 124 8.50 19.64 0.14
CA ALA A 124 7.69 20.32 -0.86
C ALA A 124 7.86 19.68 -2.25
N ARG A 125 9.10 19.39 -2.66
CA ARG A 125 9.41 18.70 -3.94
C ARG A 125 8.80 17.29 -3.98
N TYR A 126 8.90 16.56 -2.88
CA TYR A 126 8.29 15.23 -2.76
C TYR A 126 6.76 15.29 -2.87
N ASN A 127 6.12 16.19 -2.13
CA ASN A 127 4.66 16.36 -2.20
C ASN A 127 4.20 16.75 -3.61
N GLU A 128 4.99 17.55 -4.33
CA GLU A 128 4.71 17.89 -5.73
C GLU A 128 4.83 16.66 -6.65
N SER A 129 5.88 15.84 -6.51
CA SER A 129 5.98 14.60 -7.29
C SER A 129 4.82 13.63 -7.00
N LEU A 130 4.41 13.52 -5.73
CA LEU A 130 3.30 12.67 -5.33
C LEU A 130 1.99 13.14 -5.97
N ALA A 131 1.76 14.46 -6.03
CA ALA A 131 0.57 15.03 -6.66
C ALA A 131 0.54 14.75 -8.17
N LEU A 132 1.68 14.81 -8.87
CA LEU A 132 1.78 14.47 -10.28
C LEU A 132 1.51 12.98 -10.54
N THR A 133 2.08 12.09 -9.72
CA THR A 133 1.83 10.65 -9.81
C THR A 133 0.37 10.30 -9.54
N GLN A 134 -0.24 10.94 -8.54
CA GLN A 134 -1.66 10.72 -8.22
C GLN A 134 -2.57 11.18 -9.37
N ALA A 135 -2.32 12.38 -9.92
CA ALA A 135 -3.08 12.88 -11.06
C ALA A 135 -2.97 11.96 -12.29
N GLU A 136 -1.80 11.36 -12.52
CA GLU A 136 -1.62 10.37 -13.58
C GLU A 136 -2.49 9.12 -13.35
N LEU A 137 -2.49 8.59 -12.12
CA LEU A 137 -3.27 7.41 -11.78
C LEU A 137 -4.78 7.67 -11.88
N ASP A 138 -5.24 8.82 -11.36
CA ASP A 138 -6.64 9.23 -11.43
C ASP A 138 -7.09 9.41 -12.89
N CYS A 139 -6.23 9.99 -13.73
CA CYS A 139 -6.47 10.10 -15.16
C CYS A 139 -6.59 8.75 -15.85
N LYS A 140 -5.65 7.82 -15.60
CA LYS A 140 -5.70 6.45 -16.13
C LYS A 140 -7.00 5.76 -15.76
N GLN A 141 -7.40 5.87 -14.50
CA GLN A 141 -8.64 5.27 -14.03
C GLN A 141 -9.88 5.82 -14.77
N LEU A 142 -9.93 7.13 -15.03
CA LEU A 142 -11.03 7.71 -15.83
C LEU A 142 -11.00 7.25 -17.29
N VAL A 143 -9.81 7.16 -17.90
CA VAL A 143 -9.66 6.63 -19.25
C VAL A 143 -10.17 5.19 -19.29
N GLU A 144 -9.72 4.33 -18.39
CA GLU A 144 -10.18 2.93 -18.30
C GLU A 144 -11.70 2.82 -18.14
N GLN A 145 -12.32 3.69 -17.34
CA GLN A 145 -13.78 3.70 -17.18
C GLN A 145 -14.54 4.05 -18.47
N ALA A 146 -13.90 4.77 -19.38
CA ALA A 146 -14.47 5.15 -20.67
C ALA A 146 -14.20 4.13 -21.80
N LEU A 147 -13.27 3.17 -21.59
CA LEU A 147 -12.93 2.17 -22.59
C LEU A 147 -13.93 1.00 -22.63
N VAL A 148 -14.10 0.41 -23.83
CA VAL A 148 -14.92 -0.80 -24.02
C VAL A 148 -14.24 -2.02 -23.39
N PHE A 149 -12.93 -2.16 -23.57
CA PHE A 149 -12.12 -3.25 -23.02
C PHE A 149 -10.93 -2.69 -22.22
N PRO A 150 -11.12 -2.31 -20.94
CA PRO A 150 -10.07 -1.65 -20.15
C PRO A 150 -8.80 -2.48 -19.99
N ALA A 151 -8.93 -3.81 -19.92
CA ALA A 151 -7.79 -4.73 -19.80
C ALA A 151 -6.89 -4.78 -21.05
N SER A 152 -7.34 -4.22 -22.19
CA SER A 152 -6.55 -4.10 -23.42
C SER A 152 -5.79 -2.77 -23.53
N ALA A 153 -5.94 -1.88 -22.56
CA ALA A 153 -5.37 -0.54 -22.62
C ALA A 153 -3.84 -0.58 -22.55
N GLU A 154 -3.20 -0.09 -23.60
CA GLU A 154 -1.77 0.20 -23.65
C GLU A 154 -1.54 1.70 -23.69
N TYR A 155 -0.88 2.23 -22.67
CA TYR A 155 -0.62 3.66 -22.55
C TYR A 155 0.77 4.04 -23.08
N THR A 156 0.83 5.11 -23.84
CA THR A 156 2.06 5.68 -24.41
C THR A 156 2.09 7.20 -24.25
N ASP A 157 3.29 7.79 -24.29
CA ASP A 157 3.51 9.24 -24.28
C ASP A 157 2.82 10.01 -23.13
N ILE A 158 2.69 9.38 -21.96
CA ILE A 158 2.05 10.01 -20.80
C ILE A 158 2.97 11.07 -20.19
N ALA A 159 2.43 12.28 -19.99
CA ALA A 159 3.10 13.35 -19.28
C ALA A 159 2.14 14.13 -18.39
N SER A 160 2.53 14.33 -17.13
CA SER A 160 1.84 15.16 -16.15
C SER A 160 2.62 16.44 -15.88
N ARG A 161 1.94 17.60 -15.92
CA ARG A 161 2.55 18.89 -15.57
C ARG A 161 1.63 19.75 -14.73
N LYS A 162 2.21 20.52 -13.82
CA LYS A 162 1.51 21.50 -13.02
C LYS A 162 1.31 22.80 -13.81
N LEU A 163 0.12 23.36 -13.75
CA LEU A 163 -0.24 24.64 -14.37
C LEU A 163 -0.02 25.79 -13.39
N ALA A 164 0.16 27.00 -13.93
CA ALA A 164 0.28 28.21 -13.11
C ALA A 164 -0.99 28.49 -12.26
N SER A 165 -2.14 27.98 -12.70
CA SER A 165 -3.41 28.01 -11.94
C SER A 165 -3.42 27.11 -10.70
N GLY A 166 -2.40 26.25 -10.52
CA GLY A 166 -2.31 25.27 -9.43
C GLY A 166 -2.92 23.90 -9.77
N GLY A 167 -3.64 23.77 -10.89
CA GLY A 167 -4.11 22.49 -11.41
C GLY A 167 -3.00 21.65 -12.03
N ILE A 168 -3.28 20.36 -12.28
CA ILE A 168 -2.38 19.44 -12.99
C ILE A 168 -3.06 19.02 -14.28
N VAL A 169 -2.33 19.02 -15.40
CA VAL A 169 -2.79 18.42 -16.65
C VAL A 169 -1.95 17.18 -16.95
N THR A 170 -2.63 16.08 -17.26
CA THR A 170 -2.03 14.82 -17.69
C THR A 170 -2.48 14.55 -19.11
N VAL A 171 -1.55 14.38 -20.04
CA VAL A 171 -1.84 14.06 -21.44
C VAL A 171 -1.17 12.75 -21.82
N GLY A 172 -1.69 12.07 -22.83
CA GLY A 172 -1.05 10.88 -23.39
C GLY A 172 -1.89 10.24 -24.49
N THR A 173 -1.43 9.07 -24.93
CA THR A 173 -2.14 8.21 -25.87
C THR A 173 -2.47 6.87 -25.24
N VAL A 174 -3.62 6.32 -25.61
CA VAL A 174 -4.05 4.98 -25.22
C VAL A 174 -4.46 4.21 -26.47
N ASP A 175 -3.87 3.02 -26.66
CA ASP A 175 -4.30 2.04 -27.63
C ASP A 175 -5.20 1.03 -26.91
N SER A 176 -6.41 0.76 -27.42
CA SER A 176 -7.34 -0.21 -26.80
C SER A 176 -8.28 -0.83 -27.82
N ASP A 177 -8.75 -2.05 -27.55
CA ASP A 177 -9.67 -2.76 -28.43
C ASP A 177 -11.08 -2.16 -28.37
N ASN A 178 -11.70 -1.99 -29.53
CA ASN A 178 -13.11 -1.67 -29.65
C ASN A 178 -14.00 -2.93 -29.53
N ALA A 179 -15.32 -2.76 -29.60
CA ALA A 179 -16.29 -3.86 -29.53
C ALA A 179 -16.11 -4.96 -30.60
N LEU A 180 -15.34 -4.70 -31.66
CA LEU A 180 -15.03 -5.65 -32.74
C LEU A 180 -13.67 -6.34 -32.55
N GLY A 181 -12.92 -6.04 -31.49
CA GLY A 181 -11.59 -6.58 -31.23
C GLY A 181 -10.49 -5.95 -32.08
N ALA A 182 -10.71 -4.74 -32.60
CA ALA A 182 -9.69 -3.97 -33.31
C ALA A 182 -9.11 -2.89 -32.40
N ALA A 183 -7.79 -2.80 -32.35
CA ALA A 183 -7.07 -1.77 -31.60
C ALA A 183 -7.31 -0.37 -32.20
N ILE A 184 -7.73 0.57 -31.37
CA ILE A 184 -7.93 1.98 -31.69
C ILE A 184 -7.00 2.81 -30.81
N ARG A 185 -6.30 3.76 -31.44
CA ARG A 185 -5.55 4.80 -30.75
C ARG A 185 -6.44 5.98 -30.40
N SER A 186 -6.36 6.46 -29.18
CA SER A 186 -7.00 7.70 -28.74
C SER A 186 -6.01 8.57 -27.99
N THR A 187 -6.09 9.88 -28.21
CA THR A 187 -5.32 10.87 -27.45
C THR A 187 -6.22 11.43 -26.36
N PHE A 188 -5.70 11.58 -25.15
CA PHE A 188 -6.46 12.08 -24.01
C PHE A 188 -5.74 13.21 -23.28
N SER A 189 -6.54 14.03 -22.61
CA SER A 189 -6.13 15.06 -21.68
C SER A 189 -7.01 15.02 -20.44
N CYS A 190 -6.40 14.90 -19.26
CA CYS A 190 -7.07 15.03 -17.99
C CYS A 190 -6.65 16.32 -17.30
N SER A 191 -7.62 17.04 -16.73
CA SER A 191 -7.38 18.22 -15.89
C SER A 191 -7.78 17.91 -14.46
N THR A 192 -6.83 17.99 -13.53
CA THR A 192 -7.02 17.74 -12.09
C THR A 192 -6.93 19.05 -11.31
N ASN A 193 -7.99 19.43 -10.62
CA ASN A 193 -8.04 20.60 -9.74
C ASN A 193 -8.60 20.20 -8.37
N ALA A 194 -7.79 20.39 -7.32
CA ALA A 194 -8.17 20.09 -5.93
C ALA A 194 -8.77 18.68 -5.72
N GLY A 195 -8.26 17.68 -6.45
CA GLY A 195 -8.72 16.28 -6.39
C GLY A 195 -9.93 15.96 -7.27
N ASN A 196 -10.47 16.93 -8.02
CA ASN A 196 -11.44 16.66 -9.08
C ASN A 196 -10.72 16.53 -10.42
N THR A 197 -10.84 15.39 -11.08
CA THR A 197 -10.22 15.10 -12.38
C THR A 197 -11.29 14.98 -13.45
N THR A 198 -11.12 15.71 -14.56
CA THR A 198 -11.99 15.64 -15.73
C THR A 198 -11.21 15.10 -16.93
N LEU A 199 -11.80 14.19 -17.69
CA LEU A 199 -11.23 13.59 -18.90
C LEU A 199 -11.82 14.24 -20.16
N GLU A 200 -10.95 14.56 -21.12
CA GLU A 200 -11.28 15.01 -22.47
C GLU A 200 -10.48 14.18 -23.48
N TYR A 201 -11.16 13.63 -24.49
CA TYR A 201 -10.51 12.99 -25.63
C TYR A 201 -10.23 14.03 -26.71
N LEU A 202 -9.02 14.01 -27.25
CA LEU A 202 -8.61 14.85 -28.35
C LEU A 202 -8.78 14.06 -29.64
N GLU A 203 -9.60 14.57 -30.56
CA GLU A 203 -9.80 14.02 -31.91
C GLU A 203 -8.54 14.13 -32.79
#